data_AF-A0A5B2Z620-F1
#
_entry.id   AF-A0A5B2Z620-F1
#
_cell.length_a   1.000
_cell.length_b   1.000
_cell.length_c   1.000
_cell.angle_alpha   90.00
_cell.angle_beta   90.00
_cell.angle_gamma   90.00
#
_symmetry.space_group_name_H-M   'P 1'
#
loop_
_entity.id
_entity.type
_entity.pdbx_description
1 polymer ?
#
loop_
_entity_poly.entity_id
_entity_poly.type
_entity_poly.pdbx_seq_one_letter_code
_entity_poly.pdbx_strand_id
1 'polypeptide(L)'
;MQKTVVATTFLCFIVVLVTSAIYFPLGVGKTHSPQDQISQVRNSFQNYKYSNLTNEWLIYKNPDYHIKINYPSFLNADETNLHANQVVKFTIPSNNIHQLPDVEISIYVRSGLSTNATISDFVHDYHSLIYQSTVNGIIRPVSYNISHINGNEVIDQVYYDYSNDRTMKLNTINIIKDGELFSLFYIAQPGSFNQYINDFRNMVDSFVILPEKNTSLISILNNIDKYSHFFASITEQAAKLTGEYQKKIGEFQEGKITNTSMSELTSIYLKNFTNQLEKFEQIEAPKEFKPTKANMSNSFKNEIKSYQLFKDYLLTGNETKNQISTEFLSRSLEDELDAFRSYKDVVNRTFSESIDGLSSSIMGAKPSYL
;
A
#
# COMPACT_ATOMS: atom_id res chain seq x y z
N MET A 1 7.87 11.39 34.38
CA MET A 1 8.11 12.55 33.47
C MET A 1 8.56 12.00 32.13
N GLN A 2 7.60 11.73 31.23
CA GLN A 2 7.82 11.57 29.79
C GLN A 2 6.43 11.66 29.13
N LYS A 3 6.10 12.88 28.71
CA LYS A 3 5.04 13.20 27.76
C LYS A 3 5.68 13.16 26.35
N THR A 4 4.83 13.03 25.32
CA THR A 4 5.13 13.16 23.88
C THR A 4 5.68 11.84 23.31
N VAL A 5 4.95 11.11 22.45
CA VAL A 5 4.62 11.38 21.04
C VAL A 5 3.23 10.76 20.74
N VAL A 6 2.59 11.10 19.62
CA VAL A 6 1.23 10.69 19.18
C VAL A 6 0.09 11.61 19.67
N ALA A 7 0.21 12.90 19.35
CA ALA A 7 -0.93 13.82 19.29
C ALA A 7 -0.79 14.84 18.13
N THR A 8 0.00 14.55 17.09
CA THR A 8 0.39 15.54 16.06
C THR A 8 -0.15 15.25 14.66
N THR A 9 -1.16 14.39 14.52
CA THR A 9 -1.85 14.19 13.23
C THR A 9 -3.32 14.64 13.26
N PHE A 10 -3.71 15.41 14.29
CA PHE A 10 -5.11 15.78 14.53
C PHE A 10 -5.30 17.30 14.48
N LEU A 11 -4.97 17.92 13.33
CA LEU A 11 -5.42 19.28 13.00
C LEU A 11 -5.25 19.59 11.50
N CYS A 12 -6.09 19.02 10.63
CA CYS A 12 -6.22 19.52 9.25
C CYS A 12 -7.67 19.56 8.71
N PHE A 13 -8.68 19.21 9.50
CA PHE A 13 -10.08 19.39 9.10
C PHE A 13 -10.66 20.64 9.75
N ILE A 14 -10.43 21.76 9.06
CA ILE A 14 -11.21 22.99 8.90
C ILE A 14 -10.16 23.95 8.31
N VAL A 15 -10.22 24.16 6.99
CA VAL A 15 -9.86 25.40 6.26
C VAL A 15 -9.89 25.03 4.76
N VAL A 16 -11.07 25.15 4.16
CA VAL A 16 -11.15 25.79 2.85
C VAL A 16 -11.01 27.28 3.16
N LEU A 17 -9.83 27.85 2.91
CA LEU A 17 -9.54 29.25 2.53
C LEU A 17 -8.03 29.55 2.69
N VAL A 18 -7.48 30.27 1.70
CA VAL A 18 -6.19 30.99 1.70
C VAL A 18 -4.98 30.35 0.95
N THR A 19 -4.93 30.68 -0.35
CA THR A 19 -3.79 31.17 -1.18
C THR A 19 -2.56 30.29 -1.57
N SER A 20 -2.54 29.92 -2.86
CA SER A 20 -1.56 30.22 -3.94
C SER A 20 -0.04 30.46 -3.72
N ALA A 21 0.73 29.91 -4.68
CA ALA A 21 1.96 30.41 -5.37
C ALA A 21 3.35 30.10 -4.74
N ILE A 22 4.50 29.87 -5.43
CA ILE A 22 5.01 29.81 -6.82
C ILE A 22 6.55 29.45 -6.77
N TYR A 23 7.16 28.97 -7.88
CA TYR A 23 8.59 29.03 -8.37
C TYR A 23 9.67 27.93 -8.09
N PHE A 24 10.23 27.49 -9.24
CA PHE A 24 11.43 26.71 -9.66
C PHE A 24 12.76 27.57 -9.62
N PRO A 25 13.98 27.18 -10.11
CA PRO A 25 14.66 25.88 -10.36
C PRO A 25 16.25 25.84 -10.19
N LEU A 26 16.87 24.71 -10.63
CA LEU A 26 18.18 24.47 -11.30
C LEU A 26 19.56 24.52 -10.56
N GLY A 27 20.42 23.53 -10.89
CA GLY A 27 21.90 23.64 -10.79
C GLY A 27 22.67 22.35 -11.13
N VAL A 28 23.62 22.42 -12.08
CA VAL A 28 24.27 21.33 -12.85
C VAL A 28 25.74 21.13 -12.43
N GLY A 29 26.32 19.92 -12.57
CA GLY A 29 27.79 19.76 -12.61
C GLY A 29 28.30 18.32 -12.78
N LYS A 30 29.00 18.03 -13.90
CA LYS A 30 29.69 16.76 -14.23
C LYS A 30 31.18 16.80 -13.81
N THR A 31 31.80 15.64 -13.58
CA THR A 31 33.09 15.16 -14.19
C THR A 31 33.50 13.77 -13.67
N HIS A 32 34.25 13.01 -14.48
CA HIS A 32 34.49 11.54 -14.44
C HIS A 32 35.62 11.06 -13.52
N SER A 33 35.39 9.99 -12.74
CA SER A 33 35.85 8.57 -12.82
C SER A 33 37.34 8.23 -12.65
N PRO A 34 37.69 7.68 -11.46
CA PRO A 34 38.83 6.78 -11.22
C PRO A 34 38.45 5.28 -11.06
N GLN A 35 37.29 4.84 -11.57
CA GLN A 35 36.64 3.60 -11.11
C GLN A 35 37.15 2.27 -11.71
N ASP A 36 37.95 2.27 -12.77
CA ASP A 36 38.26 1.01 -13.48
C ASP A 36 39.48 0.24 -12.93
N GLN A 37 40.32 0.88 -12.09
CA GLN A 37 41.47 0.20 -11.47
C GLN A 37 41.18 -0.31 -10.04
N ILE A 38 40.10 0.16 -9.41
CA ILE A 38 39.68 -0.29 -8.07
C ILE A 38 38.81 -1.56 -8.15
N SER A 39 38.16 -1.81 -9.28
CA SER A 39 37.22 -2.92 -9.47
C SER A 39 37.90 -4.29 -9.55
N GLN A 40 39.15 -4.37 -10.02
CA GLN A 40 39.88 -5.65 -10.11
C GLN A 40 40.50 -6.09 -8.77
N VAL A 41 40.87 -5.17 -7.87
CA VAL A 41 41.37 -5.51 -6.53
C VAL A 41 40.20 -5.75 -5.55
N ARG A 42 39.05 -5.11 -5.76
CA ARG A 42 37.85 -5.30 -4.91
C ARG A 42 37.20 -6.68 -5.09
N ASN A 43 37.25 -7.26 -6.30
CA ASN A 43 36.69 -8.59 -6.56
C ASN A 43 37.52 -9.73 -5.96
N SER A 44 38.83 -9.55 -5.72
CA SER A 44 39.66 -10.55 -5.04
C SER A 44 39.51 -10.57 -3.51
N PHE A 45 38.93 -9.52 -2.89
CA PHE A 45 38.70 -9.46 -1.44
C PHE A 45 37.29 -9.94 -1.00
N GLN A 46 36.32 -9.98 -1.91
CA GLN A 46 34.95 -10.41 -1.59
C GLN A 46 34.80 -11.93 -1.42
N ASN A 47 35.64 -12.73 -2.09
CA ASN A 47 35.59 -14.19 -1.99
C ASN A 47 36.20 -14.75 -0.69
N TYR A 48 36.89 -13.94 0.11
CA TYR A 48 37.62 -14.43 1.30
C TYR A 48 36.88 -14.21 2.62
N LYS A 49 35.76 -13.47 2.65
CA LYS A 49 35.17 -12.99 3.92
C LYS A 49 33.91 -13.72 4.41
N TYR A 50 33.41 -14.71 3.68
CA TYR A 50 32.15 -15.38 4.02
C TYR A 50 32.28 -16.89 4.32
N SER A 51 33.49 -17.45 4.36
CA SER A 51 33.70 -18.87 4.65
C SER A 51 33.54 -19.28 6.13
N ASN A 52 33.24 -18.32 7.03
CA ASN A 52 33.08 -18.53 8.47
C ASN A 52 31.76 -17.95 9.03
N LEU A 53 30.73 -17.80 8.19
CA LEU A 53 29.39 -17.52 8.71
C LEU A 53 28.87 -18.77 9.41
N THR A 54 28.48 -18.65 10.68
CA THR A 54 27.84 -19.74 11.40
C THR A 54 26.50 -20.04 10.72
N ASN A 55 26.25 -21.30 10.34
CA ASN A 55 25.01 -21.77 9.69
C ASN A 55 23.82 -21.82 10.68
N GLU A 56 23.72 -20.84 11.57
CA GLU A 56 22.60 -20.72 12.50
C GLU A 56 21.38 -20.16 11.77
N TRP A 57 20.24 -20.80 11.96
CA TRP A 57 18.96 -20.37 11.40
C TRP A 57 18.19 -19.60 12.46
N LEU A 58 17.89 -18.34 12.16
CA LEU A 58 17.04 -17.47 12.96
C LEU A 58 15.58 -17.62 12.55
N ILE A 59 14.67 -17.14 13.39
CA ILE A 59 13.23 -17.17 13.13
C ILE A 59 12.74 -15.72 13.04
N TYR A 60 12.17 -15.37 11.90
CA TYR A 60 11.39 -14.15 11.72
C TYR A 60 9.91 -14.46 11.94
N LYS A 61 9.21 -13.57 12.66
CA LYS A 61 7.77 -13.62 12.86
C LYS A 61 7.20 -12.23 12.63
N ASN A 62 6.17 -12.14 11.81
CA ASN A 62 5.38 -10.94 11.70
C ASN A 62 3.97 -11.20 12.26
N PRO A 63 3.60 -10.59 13.39
CA PRO A 63 2.30 -10.81 14.00
C PRO A 63 1.14 -10.20 13.19
N ASP A 64 1.40 -9.16 12.39
CA ASP A 64 0.37 -8.41 11.66
C ASP A 64 -0.15 -9.18 10.45
N TYR A 65 0.73 -9.94 9.81
CA TYR A 65 0.41 -10.81 8.68
C TYR A 65 0.38 -12.30 9.05
N HIS A 66 0.50 -12.62 10.34
CA HIS A 66 0.49 -13.98 10.86
C HIS A 66 1.48 -14.93 10.16
N ILE A 67 2.64 -14.43 9.74
CA ILE A 67 3.67 -15.22 9.06
C ILE A 67 4.84 -15.55 9.98
N LYS A 68 5.46 -16.70 9.73
CA LYS A 68 6.75 -17.09 10.28
C LYS A 68 7.62 -17.66 9.16
N ILE A 69 8.91 -17.35 9.19
CA ILE A 69 9.91 -17.94 8.29
C ILE A 69 11.24 -18.09 9.04
N ASN A 70 11.98 -19.16 8.77
CA ASN A 70 13.35 -19.28 9.23
C ASN A 70 14.27 -18.62 8.19
N TYR A 71 15.37 -18.00 8.63
CA TYR A 71 16.34 -17.38 7.74
C TYR A 71 17.78 -17.55 8.27
N PRO A 72 18.80 -17.61 7.40
CA PRO A 72 20.18 -17.68 7.84
C PRO A 72 20.60 -16.44 8.65
N SER A 73 21.34 -16.64 9.73
CA SER A 73 21.80 -15.57 10.63
C SER A 73 22.72 -14.52 9.96
N PHE A 74 23.30 -14.84 8.81
CA PHE A 74 24.11 -13.91 8.04
C PHE A 74 23.29 -12.88 7.25
N LEU A 75 21.98 -13.09 7.11
CA LEU A 75 21.07 -12.11 6.55
C LEU A 75 20.55 -11.18 7.64
N ASN A 76 20.46 -9.90 7.33
CA ASN A 76 19.79 -8.91 8.17
C ASN A 76 18.32 -8.80 7.75
N ALA A 77 17.39 -9.06 8.67
CA ALA A 77 15.97 -8.78 8.49
C ALA A 77 15.67 -7.32 8.84
N ASP A 78 15.10 -6.56 7.91
CA ASP A 78 14.79 -5.14 8.07
C ASP A 78 13.33 -4.87 7.69
N GLU A 79 12.62 -4.17 8.57
CA GLU A 79 11.21 -3.76 8.38
C GLU A 79 11.08 -2.24 8.13
N THR A 80 12.20 -1.54 7.90
CA THR A 80 12.23 -0.09 7.69
C THR A 80 12.39 0.28 6.21
N ASN A 81 11.86 1.45 5.84
CA ASN A 81 11.93 1.99 4.47
C ASN A 81 11.47 0.99 3.40
N LEU A 82 10.36 0.31 3.68
CA LEU A 82 9.81 -0.73 2.83
C LEU A 82 8.97 -0.13 1.68
N HIS A 83 8.92 -0.84 0.56
CA HIS A 83 7.96 -0.56 -0.50
C HIS A 83 6.52 -0.85 -0.05
N ALA A 84 5.54 -0.31 -0.78
CA ALA A 84 4.14 -0.64 -0.53
C ALA A 84 3.93 -2.16 -0.55
N ASN A 85 3.21 -2.67 0.45
CA ASN A 85 2.92 -4.09 0.68
C ASN A 85 4.13 -4.98 1.01
N GLN A 86 5.34 -4.44 1.07
CA GLN A 86 6.51 -5.18 1.54
C GLN A 86 6.46 -5.27 3.07
N VAL A 87 6.64 -6.47 3.60
CA VAL A 87 6.56 -6.76 5.04
C VAL A 87 7.95 -6.79 5.67
N VAL A 88 8.91 -7.39 4.97
CA VAL A 88 10.29 -7.51 5.44
C VAL A 88 11.21 -7.71 4.23
N LYS A 89 12.44 -7.20 4.34
CA LYS A 89 13.55 -7.53 3.44
C LYS A 89 14.69 -8.19 4.23
N PHE A 90 15.26 -9.24 3.68
CA PHE A 90 16.45 -9.93 4.17
C PHE A 90 17.61 -9.62 3.22
N THR A 91 18.67 -9.03 3.75
CA THR A 91 19.80 -8.57 2.93
C THR A 91 21.11 -9.03 3.53
N ILE A 92 22.11 -9.28 2.69
CA ILE A 92 23.48 -9.48 3.17
C ILE A 92 24.00 -8.11 3.64
N PRO A 93 24.59 -8.00 4.84
CA PRO A 93 25.22 -6.77 5.30
C PRO A 93 26.24 -6.27 4.28
N SER A 94 25.94 -5.13 3.63
CA SER A 94 26.85 -4.47 2.69
C SER A 94 27.50 -3.28 3.38
N ASN A 95 28.83 -3.20 3.28
CA ASN A 95 29.57 -2.02 3.75
C ASN A 95 29.39 -0.81 2.83
N ASN A 96 28.66 -0.96 1.71
CA ASN A 96 28.58 0.04 0.66
C ASN A 96 27.11 0.43 0.41
N ILE A 97 26.65 1.46 1.13
CA ILE A 97 25.28 1.98 1.11
C ILE A 97 24.79 2.47 -0.27
N HIS A 98 25.69 2.63 -1.24
CA HIS A 98 25.39 3.09 -2.60
C HIS A 98 25.28 1.96 -3.63
N GLN A 99 25.50 0.71 -3.23
CA GLN A 99 25.30 -0.45 -4.09
C GLN A 99 24.11 -1.26 -3.60
N LEU A 100 23.15 -1.51 -4.50
CA LEU A 100 22.09 -2.50 -4.27
C LEU A 100 22.74 -3.82 -3.83
N PRO A 101 22.14 -4.53 -2.86
CA PRO A 101 22.70 -5.76 -2.38
C PRO A 101 22.80 -6.79 -3.52
N ASP A 102 23.85 -7.60 -3.51
CA ASP A 102 24.04 -8.66 -4.52
C ASP A 102 22.91 -9.70 -4.46
N VAL A 103 22.26 -9.80 -3.30
CA VAL A 103 21.09 -10.62 -3.02
C VAL A 103 20.14 -9.87 -2.09
N GLU A 104 18.87 -9.82 -2.48
CA GLU A 104 17.75 -9.41 -1.62
C GLU A 104 16.69 -10.51 -1.61
N ILE A 105 16.17 -10.83 -0.43
CA ILE A 105 14.98 -11.64 -0.27
C ILE A 105 13.90 -10.77 0.36
N SER A 106 12.71 -10.70 -0.23
CA SER A 106 11.64 -9.82 0.24
C SER A 106 10.32 -10.55 0.32
N ILE A 107 9.53 -10.27 1.36
CA ILE A 107 8.17 -10.79 1.50
C ILE A 107 7.20 -9.64 1.27
N TYR A 108 6.24 -9.85 0.38
CA TYR A 108 5.14 -8.93 0.13
C TYR A 108 3.81 -9.61 0.50
N VAL A 109 2.87 -8.82 1.04
CA VAL A 109 1.51 -9.28 1.31
C VAL A 109 0.52 -8.29 0.72
N ARG A 110 -0.32 -8.78 -0.18
CA ARG A 110 -1.41 -8.00 -0.80
C ARG A 110 -2.74 -8.56 -0.35
N SER A 111 -3.49 -7.76 0.42
CA SER A 111 -4.87 -8.06 0.82
C SER A 111 -5.87 -7.61 -0.26
N GLY A 112 -7.13 -8.02 -0.11
CA GLY A 112 -8.24 -7.58 -0.97
C GLY A 112 -8.52 -8.48 -2.18
N LEU A 113 -8.03 -9.71 -2.17
CA LEU A 113 -8.51 -10.74 -3.09
C LEU A 113 -9.83 -11.31 -2.58
N SER A 114 -10.60 -11.93 -3.47
CA SER A 114 -11.74 -12.74 -3.04
C SER A 114 -11.26 -13.84 -2.10
N THR A 115 -12.00 -14.14 -1.04
CA THR A 115 -11.69 -15.26 -0.13
C THR A 115 -11.69 -16.62 -0.83
N ASN A 116 -12.35 -16.71 -1.99
CA ASN A 116 -12.36 -17.90 -2.84
C ASN A 116 -11.34 -17.82 -3.98
N ALA A 117 -10.50 -16.78 -4.05
CA ALA A 117 -9.47 -16.65 -5.07
C ALA A 117 -8.49 -17.82 -4.93
N THR A 118 -8.25 -18.50 -6.05
CA THR A 118 -7.30 -19.59 -6.13
C THR A 118 -6.00 -19.11 -6.73
N ILE A 119 -4.93 -19.88 -6.53
CA ILE A 119 -3.65 -19.59 -7.20
C ILE A 119 -3.80 -19.63 -8.72
N SER A 120 -4.69 -20.49 -9.25
CA SER A 120 -4.98 -20.60 -10.69
C SER A 120 -5.59 -19.32 -11.26
N ASP A 121 -6.45 -18.64 -10.51
CA ASP A 121 -7.02 -17.35 -10.92
C ASP A 121 -5.91 -16.30 -11.07
N PHE A 122 -4.97 -16.29 -10.13
CA PHE A 122 -3.80 -15.43 -10.19
C PHE A 122 -2.85 -15.77 -11.35
N VAL A 123 -2.64 -17.07 -11.66
CA VAL A 123 -1.81 -17.48 -12.81
C VAL A 123 -2.32 -16.85 -14.10
N HIS A 124 -3.63 -16.83 -14.32
CA HIS A 124 -4.21 -16.35 -15.57
C HIS A 124 -3.90 -14.86 -15.81
N ASP A 125 -4.15 -14.03 -14.80
CA ASP A 125 -3.89 -12.59 -14.84
C ASP A 125 -2.39 -12.30 -14.91
N TYR A 126 -1.59 -13.02 -14.11
CA TYR A 126 -0.16 -12.83 -14.03
C TYR A 126 0.57 -13.28 -15.31
N HIS A 127 0.17 -14.38 -15.93
CA HIS A 127 0.72 -14.83 -17.22
C HIS A 127 0.49 -13.79 -18.30
N SER A 128 -0.66 -13.12 -18.31
CA SER A 128 -0.93 -12.05 -19.28
C SER A 128 0.06 -10.89 -19.11
N LEU A 129 0.38 -10.50 -17.87
CA LEU A 129 1.36 -9.46 -17.56
C LEU A 129 2.80 -9.88 -17.90
N ILE A 130 3.19 -11.10 -17.54
CA ILE A 130 4.53 -11.64 -17.88
C ILE A 130 4.69 -11.81 -19.38
N TYR A 131 3.64 -12.27 -20.08
CA TYR A 131 3.66 -12.40 -21.53
C TYR A 131 3.88 -11.05 -22.21
N GLN A 132 3.14 -10.01 -21.81
CA GLN A 132 3.35 -8.65 -22.32
C GLN A 132 4.75 -8.13 -22.03
N SER A 133 5.25 -8.34 -20.81
CA SER A 133 6.62 -7.98 -20.43
C SER A 133 7.67 -8.74 -21.23
N THR A 134 7.39 -10.00 -21.60
CA THR A 134 8.27 -10.84 -22.44
C THR A 134 8.30 -10.35 -23.87
N VAL A 135 7.14 -10.02 -24.45
CA VAL A 135 7.03 -9.44 -25.80
C VAL A 135 7.80 -8.12 -25.88
N ASN A 136 7.77 -7.32 -24.82
CA ASN A 136 8.50 -6.05 -24.73
C ASN A 136 9.99 -6.23 -24.40
N GLY A 137 10.48 -7.46 -24.21
CA GLY A 137 11.88 -7.74 -23.87
C GLY A 137 12.28 -7.33 -22.45
N ILE A 138 11.31 -7.00 -21.59
CA ILE A 138 11.51 -6.56 -20.20
C ILE A 138 11.77 -7.77 -19.30
N ILE A 139 11.09 -8.89 -19.56
CA ILE A 139 11.23 -10.13 -18.78
C ILE A 139 11.59 -11.28 -19.71
N ARG A 140 12.43 -12.21 -19.24
CA ARG A 140 12.66 -13.49 -19.92
C ARG A 140 12.41 -14.65 -18.95
N PRO A 141 11.32 -15.43 -19.13
CA PRO A 141 11.03 -16.56 -18.27
C PRO A 141 12.11 -17.64 -18.40
N VAL A 142 12.42 -18.31 -17.28
CA VAL A 142 13.37 -19.41 -17.19
C VAL A 142 12.65 -20.69 -16.80
N SER A 143 11.87 -20.67 -15.72
CA SER A 143 11.08 -21.82 -15.28
C SER A 143 9.79 -21.39 -14.60
N TYR A 144 8.80 -22.28 -14.65
CA TYR A 144 7.50 -22.13 -14.03
C TYR A 144 7.06 -23.50 -13.49
N ASN A 145 6.63 -23.55 -12.24
CA ASN A 145 6.12 -24.77 -11.63
C ASN A 145 5.00 -24.46 -10.64
N ILE A 146 3.99 -25.33 -10.58
CA ILE A 146 2.99 -25.33 -9.51
C ILE A 146 3.38 -26.45 -8.55
N SER A 147 3.45 -26.14 -7.26
CA SER A 147 3.82 -27.10 -6.22
C SER A 147 3.07 -26.84 -4.93
N HIS A 148 3.43 -27.56 -3.85
CA HIS A 148 2.81 -27.38 -2.55
C HIS A 148 3.87 -27.13 -1.48
N ILE A 149 3.65 -26.12 -0.64
CA ILE A 149 4.50 -25.79 0.49
C ILE A 149 3.63 -25.70 1.73
N ASN A 150 3.94 -26.53 2.74
CA ASN A 150 3.22 -26.56 4.02
C ASN A 150 1.69 -26.65 3.85
N GLY A 151 1.25 -27.45 2.86
CA GLY A 151 -0.16 -27.68 2.53
C GLY A 151 -0.83 -26.60 1.68
N ASN A 152 -0.11 -25.54 1.27
CA ASN A 152 -0.64 -24.48 0.41
C ASN A 152 -0.13 -24.70 -1.02
N GLU A 153 -0.99 -24.54 -2.01
CA GLU A 153 -0.60 -24.52 -3.42
C GLU A 153 0.20 -23.25 -3.72
N VAL A 154 1.31 -23.37 -4.44
CA VAL A 154 2.21 -22.26 -4.74
C VAL A 154 2.61 -22.24 -6.20
N ILE A 155 2.87 -21.03 -6.71
CA ILE A 155 3.57 -20.84 -7.98
C ILE A 155 5.03 -20.52 -7.68
N ASP A 156 5.93 -21.31 -8.27
CA ASP A 156 7.38 -21.11 -8.26
C ASP A 156 7.86 -20.71 -9.65
N GLN A 157 8.43 -19.52 -9.76
CA GLN A 157 8.79 -18.91 -11.03
C GLN A 157 10.20 -18.37 -10.98
N VAL A 158 10.97 -18.64 -12.04
CA VAL A 158 12.30 -18.05 -12.23
C VAL A 158 12.31 -17.30 -13.55
N TYR A 159 12.82 -16.07 -13.55
CA TYR A 159 12.93 -15.25 -14.75
C TYR A 159 14.08 -14.25 -14.65
N TYR A 160 14.51 -13.73 -15.80
CA TYR A 160 15.35 -12.55 -15.88
C TYR A 160 14.49 -11.30 -16.01
N ASP A 161 14.90 -10.23 -15.36
CA ASP A 161 14.31 -8.90 -15.45
C ASP A 161 15.34 -7.90 -15.97
N TYR A 162 14.94 -7.16 -17.01
CA TYR A 162 15.70 -6.14 -17.73
C TYR A 162 15.03 -4.75 -17.64
N SER A 163 14.03 -4.57 -16.78
CA SER A 163 13.26 -3.33 -16.62
C SER A 163 14.09 -2.12 -16.17
N ASN A 164 15.23 -2.38 -15.55
CA ASN A 164 16.15 -1.36 -15.05
C ASN A 164 17.45 -1.39 -15.86
N ASP A 165 18.35 -0.41 -15.63
CA ASP A 165 19.72 -0.39 -16.20
C ASP A 165 20.61 -1.58 -15.75
N ARG A 166 20.01 -2.63 -15.19
CA ARG A 166 20.66 -3.81 -14.62
C ARG A 166 19.88 -5.06 -15.00
N THR A 167 20.60 -6.12 -15.35
CA THR A 167 20.03 -7.46 -15.50
C THR A 167 19.95 -8.13 -14.14
N MET A 168 18.74 -8.53 -13.75
CA MET A 168 18.50 -9.27 -12.52
C MET A 168 17.94 -10.65 -12.84
N LYS A 169 18.20 -11.62 -11.98
CA LYS A 169 17.55 -12.92 -12.02
C LYS A 169 16.73 -13.08 -10.75
N LEU A 170 15.45 -13.41 -10.91
CA LEU A 170 14.49 -13.47 -9.84
C LEU A 170 13.97 -14.89 -9.68
N ASN A 171 13.71 -15.28 -8.44
CA ASN A 171 12.82 -16.38 -8.10
C ASN A 171 11.65 -15.83 -7.28
N THR A 172 10.42 -16.11 -7.69
CA THR A 172 9.23 -15.68 -6.99
C THR A 172 8.39 -16.87 -6.59
N ILE A 173 8.03 -16.94 -5.31
CA ILE A 173 7.07 -17.90 -4.76
C ILE A 173 5.80 -17.13 -4.40
N ASN A 174 4.67 -17.51 -4.99
CA ASN A 174 3.38 -16.88 -4.73
C ASN A 174 2.42 -17.89 -4.08
N ILE A 175 1.75 -17.46 -3.02
CA ILE A 175 0.81 -18.26 -2.23
C ILE A 175 -0.45 -17.43 -2.03
N ILE A 176 -1.63 -17.99 -2.29
CA ILE A 176 -2.90 -17.35 -1.96
C ILE A 176 -3.55 -18.12 -0.82
N LYS A 177 -3.94 -17.40 0.23
CA LYS A 177 -4.62 -17.97 1.39
C LYS A 177 -5.52 -16.91 2.04
N ASP A 178 -6.75 -17.30 2.36
CA ASP A 178 -7.70 -16.48 3.11
C ASP A 178 -7.92 -15.06 2.51
N GLY A 179 -7.89 -14.93 1.18
CA GLY A 179 -8.07 -13.65 0.48
C GLY A 179 -6.81 -12.75 0.44
N GLU A 180 -5.66 -13.28 0.82
CA GLU A 180 -4.37 -12.59 0.76
C GLU A 180 -3.39 -13.31 -0.18
N LEU A 181 -2.60 -12.52 -0.92
CA LEU A 181 -1.47 -12.98 -1.72
C LEU A 181 -0.17 -12.71 -0.98
N PHE A 182 0.56 -13.78 -0.66
CA PHE A 182 1.89 -13.77 -0.10
C PHE A 182 2.89 -14.03 -1.23
N SER A 183 3.83 -13.11 -1.44
CA SER A 183 4.86 -13.23 -2.46
C SER A 183 6.25 -13.16 -1.83
N LEU A 184 7.02 -14.23 -1.94
CA LEU A 184 8.44 -14.26 -1.55
C LEU A 184 9.29 -14.06 -2.80
N PHE A 185 10.07 -13.00 -2.81
CA PHE A 185 11.00 -12.66 -3.89
C PHE A 185 12.42 -12.97 -3.47
N TYR A 186 13.18 -13.62 -4.33
CA TYR A 186 14.63 -13.73 -4.28
C TYR A 186 15.20 -13.04 -5.51
N ILE A 187 15.92 -11.95 -5.30
CA ILE A 187 16.47 -11.09 -6.35
C ILE A 187 17.98 -11.14 -6.23
N ALA A 188 18.66 -11.52 -7.31
CA ALA A 188 20.12 -11.57 -7.32
C ALA A 188 20.67 -11.23 -8.70
N GLN A 189 21.91 -10.73 -8.74
CA GLN A 189 22.64 -10.64 -10.00
C GLN A 189 22.81 -12.04 -10.61
N PRO A 190 22.77 -12.18 -11.95
CA PRO A 190 22.88 -13.49 -12.59
C PRO A 190 24.07 -14.34 -12.13
N GLY A 191 25.23 -13.70 -11.87
CA GLY A 191 26.43 -14.37 -11.38
C GLY A 191 26.35 -14.86 -9.93
N SER A 192 25.51 -14.22 -9.10
CA SER A 192 25.35 -14.53 -7.67
C SER A 192 24.10 -15.35 -7.37
N PHE A 193 23.20 -15.53 -8.36
CA PHE A 193 21.91 -16.19 -8.16
C PHE A 193 22.02 -17.63 -7.63
N ASN A 194 23.01 -18.39 -8.10
CA ASN A 194 23.17 -19.78 -7.64
C ASN A 194 23.84 -19.88 -6.26
N GLN A 195 24.43 -18.79 -5.75
CA GLN A 195 25.19 -18.80 -4.50
C GLN A 195 24.28 -18.98 -3.28
N TYR A 196 23.09 -18.38 -3.29
CA TYR A 196 22.18 -18.33 -2.13
C TYR A 196 20.80 -18.91 -2.40
N ILE A 197 20.57 -19.45 -3.59
CA ILE A 197 19.26 -20.01 -3.95
C ILE A 197 18.85 -21.17 -3.03
N ASN A 198 19.80 -21.99 -2.57
CA ASN A 198 19.50 -23.09 -1.65
C ASN A 198 19.05 -22.56 -0.27
N ASP A 199 19.66 -21.47 0.21
CA ASP A 199 19.21 -20.82 1.45
C ASP A 199 17.81 -20.26 1.27
N PHE A 200 17.52 -19.61 0.15
CA PHE A 200 16.18 -19.15 -0.17
C PHE A 200 15.17 -20.31 -0.21
N ARG A 201 15.53 -21.47 -0.79
CA ARG A 201 14.65 -22.66 -0.80
C ARG A 201 14.34 -23.15 0.61
N ASN A 202 15.35 -23.23 1.47
CA ASN A 202 15.16 -23.59 2.87
C ASN A 202 14.29 -22.55 3.63
N MET A 203 14.43 -21.26 3.32
CA MET A 203 13.55 -20.22 3.84
C MET A 203 12.11 -20.47 3.41
N VAL A 204 11.90 -20.68 2.10
CA VAL A 204 10.60 -20.98 1.48
C VAL A 204 9.95 -22.22 2.11
N ASP A 205 10.69 -23.31 2.30
CA ASP A 205 10.18 -24.53 2.94
C ASP A 205 9.76 -24.32 4.40
N SER A 206 10.41 -23.38 5.09
CA SER A 206 10.07 -23.00 6.47
C SER A 206 8.95 -21.97 6.59
N PHE A 207 8.47 -21.42 5.46
CA PHE A 207 7.46 -20.38 5.45
C PHE A 207 6.10 -20.95 5.87
N VAL A 208 5.53 -20.38 6.94
CA VAL A 208 4.25 -20.80 7.49
C VAL A 208 3.36 -19.58 7.68
N ILE A 209 2.16 -19.65 7.11
CA ILE A 209 1.05 -18.77 7.44
C ILE A 209 0.34 -19.40 8.64
N LEU A 210 0.53 -18.78 9.81
CA LEU A 210 0.01 -19.24 11.08
C LEU A 210 -1.53 -19.13 11.04
N PRO A 211 -2.27 -20.12 11.58
CA PRO A 211 -3.71 -20.00 11.70
C PRO A 211 -4.04 -18.77 12.54
N GLU A 212 -5.00 -17.97 12.07
CA GLU A 212 -5.53 -16.85 12.85
C GLU A 212 -5.94 -17.36 14.23
N LYS A 213 -5.21 -16.93 15.26
CA LYS A 213 -5.57 -17.24 16.64
C LYS A 213 -6.76 -16.35 16.96
N ASN A 214 -7.96 -16.94 16.95
CA ASN A 214 -9.27 -16.35 17.23
C ASN A 214 -9.20 -15.05 18.06
N THR A 215 -9.42 -13.90 17.40
CA THR A 215 -9.59 -12.53 17.93
C THR A 215 -8.54 -12.04 18.93
N SER A 216 -7.40 -11.56 18.43
CA SER A 216 -6.51 -10.65 19.15
C SER A 216 -6.91 -9.21 18.84
N LEU A 217 -7.04 -8.34 19.85
CA LEU A 217 -7.19 -6.88 19.70
C LEU A 217 -6.27 -6.28 18.62
N ILE A 218 -5.11 -6.88 18.37
CA ILE A 218 -4.13 -6.46 17.37
C ILE A 218 -4.68 -6.59 15.93
N SER A 219 -5.41 -7.64 15.56
CA SER A 219 -5.98 -7.76 14.20
C SER A 219 -7.13 -6.78 13.98
N ILE A 220 -7.92 -6.51 15.02
CA ILE A 220 -8.94 -5.45 15.01
C ILE A 220 -8.26 -4.08 14.85
N LEU A 221 -7.19 -3.82 15.60
CA LEU A 221 -6.41 -2.57 15.50
C LEU A 221 -5.76 -2.40 14.13
N ASN A 222 -5.19 -3.47 13.54
CA ASN A 222 -4.58 -3.43 12.21
C ASN A 222 -5.62 -3.21 11.09
N ASN A 223 -6.81 -3.83 11.20
CA ASN A 223 -7.90 -3.60 10.24
C ASN A 223 -8.48 -2.19 10.38
N ILE A 224 -8.57 -1.67 11.60
CA ILE A 224 -8.95 -0.28 11.87
C ILE A 224 -7.92 0.66 11.26
N ASP A 225 -6.62 0.43 11.49
CA ASP A 225 -5.54 1.28 10.98
C ASP A 225 -5.46 1.28 9.44
N LYS A 226 -5.56 0.10 8.81
CA LYS A 226 -5.63 -0.03 7.34
C LYS A 226 -6.83 0.74 6.77
N TYR A 227 -8.02 0.57 7.35
CA TYR A 227 -9.21 1.28 6.91
C TYR A 227 -9.11 2.80 7.16
N SER A 228 -8.50 3.20 8.27
CA SER A 228 -8.23 4.60 8.61
C SER A 228 -7.33 5.29 7.59
N HIS A 229 -6.23 4.65 7.18
CA HIS A 229 -5.35 5.17 6.13
C HIS A 229 -6.05 5.26 4.78
N PHE A 230 -6.83 4.24 4.42
CA PHE A 230 -7.65 4.27 3.21
C PHE A 230 -8.67 5.42 3.23
N PHE A 231 -9.39 5.59 4.34
CA PHE A 231 -10.39 6.63 4.53
C PHE A 231 -9.75 8.03 4.48
N ALA A 232 -8.58 8.23 5.10
CA ALA A 232 -7.84 9.49 4.99
C ALA A 232 -7.42 9.78 3.54
N SER A 233 -6.88 8.77 2.84
CA SER A 233 -6.43 8.91 1.46
C SER A 233 -7.57 9.25 0.49
N ILE A 234 -8.73 8.59 0.60
CA ILE A 234 -9.85 8.84 -0.32
C ILE A 234 -10.48 10.22 -0.05
N THR A 235 -10.57 10.64 1.21
CA THR A 235 -11.15 11.93 1.58
C THR A 235 -10.25 13.11 1.21
N GLU A 236 -8.93 12.96 1.34
CA GLU A 236 -7.96 13.95 0.85
C GLU A 236 -8.08 14.13 -0.68
N GLN A 237 -8.16 13.02 -1.41
CA GLN A 237 -8.34 13.06 -2.86
C GLN A 237 -9.66 13.70 -3.28
N ALA A 238 -10.75 13.42 -2.55
CA ALA A 238 -12.05 14.04 -2.76
C ALA A 238 -11.99 15.55 -2.51
N ALA A 239 -11.49 15.96 -1.35
CA ALA A 239 -11.34 17.38 -0.98
C ALA A 239 -10.50 18.16 -1.99
N LYS A 240 -9.42 17.55 -2.52
CA LYS A 240 -8.62 18.14 -3.58
C LYS A 240 -9.42 18.32 -4.87
N LEU A 241 -10.15 17.30 -5.32
CA LEU A 241 -10.99 17.41 -6.52
C LEU A 241 -12.09 18.47 -6.35
N THR A 242 -12.77 18.48 -5.21
CA THR A 242 -13.80 19.48 -4.89
C THR A 242 -13.19 20.87 -4.90
N GLY A 243 -12.04 21.07 -4.24
CA GLY A 243 -11.34 22.37 -4.21
C GLY A 243 -10.92 22.86 -5.60
N GLU A 244 -10.37 21.98 -6.44
CA GLU A 244 -10.03 22.30 -7.82
C GLU A 244 -11.26 22.67 -8.65
N TYR A 245 -12.38 21.94 -8.49
CA TYR A 245 -13.61 22.23 -9.19
C TYR A 245 -14.27 23.53 -8.72
N GLN A 246 -14.27 23.81 -7.41
CA GLN A 246 -14.77 25.07 -6.85
C GLN A 246 -13.98 26.27 -7.37
N LYS A 247 -12.67 26.13 -7.58
CA LYS A 247 -11.87 27.16 -8.26
C LYS A 247 -12.38 27.41 -9.69
N LYS A 248 -12.75 26.36 -10.43
CA LYS A 248 -13.36 26.49 -11.77
C LYS A 248 -14.74 27.13 -11.74
N ILE A 249 -15.56 26.83 -10.71
CA ILE A 249 -16.82 27.54 -10.48
C ILE A 249 -16.55 29.05 -10.27
N GLY A 250 -15.54 29.42 -9.49
CA GLY A 250 -15.16 30.83 -9.31
C GLY A 250 -14.76 31.51 -10.63
N GLU A 251 -13.90 30.87 -11.43
CA GLU A 251 -13.52 31.36 -12.76
C GLU A 251 -14.75 31.50 -13.69
N PHE A 252 -15.72 30.58 -13.60
CA PHE A 252 -16.99 30.66 -14.31
C PHE A 252 -17.87 31.84 -13.86
N GLN A 253 -18.02 32.06 -12.54
CA GLN A 253 -18.78 33.17 -11.98
C GLN A 253 -18.20 34.55 -12.35
N GLU A 254 -16.88 34.62 -12.54
CA GLU A 254 -16.18 35.82 -13.02
C GLU A 254 -16.31 36.02 -14.55
N GLY A 255 -16.98 35.12 -15.26
CA GLY A 255 -17.15 35.16 -16.72
C GLY A 255 -15.88 34.77 -17.50
N LYS A 256 -14.86 34.20 -16.84
CA LYS A 256 -13.63 33.73 -17.50
C LYS A 256 -13.81 32.41 -18.24
N ILE A 257 -14.84 31.65 -17.87
CA ILE A 257 -15.19 30.37 -18.49
C ILE A 257 -16.64 30.48 -19.01
N THR A 258 -16.88 30.00 -20.23
CA THR A 258 -18.22 29.97 -20.82
C THR A 258 -19.06 28.82 -20.27
N ASN A 259 -20.39 28.85 -20.43
CA ASN A 259 -21.26 27.73 -20.06
C ASN A 259 -20.83 26.41 -20.73
N THR A 260 -20.45 26.45 -22.01
CA THR A 260 -20.01 25.26 -22.76
C THR A 260 -18.74 24.67 -22.15
N SER A 261 -17.71 25.50 -21.95
CA SER A 261 -16.45 25.05 -21.34
C SER A 261 -16.64 24.56 -19.91
N MET A 262 -17.51 25.22 -19.13
CA MET A 262 -17.81 24.78 -17.78
C MET A 262 -18.53 23.42 -17.78
N SER A 263 -19.46 23.19 -18.72
CA SER A 263 -20.18 21.91 -18.86
C SER A 263 -19.24 20.74 -19.23
N GLU A 264 -18.26 21.00 -20.08
CA GLU A 264 -17.20 20.04 -20.42
C GLU A 264 -16.33 19.72 -19.20
N LEU A 265 -15.90 20.74 -18.45
CA LEU A 265 -15.16 20.57 -17.20
C LEU A 265 -15.99 19.77 -16.18
N THR A 266 -17.26 20.10 -15.96
CA THR A 266 -18.15 19.36 -15.07
C THR A 266 -18.23 17.88 -15.46
N SER A 267 -18.18 17.55 -16.75
CA SER A 267 -18.18 16.15 -17.22
C SER A 267 -16.92 15.40 -16.82
N ILE A 268 -15.77 16.06 -16.82
CA ILE A 268 -14.49 15.48 -16.37
C ILE A 268 -14.54 15.22 -14.86
N TYR A 269 -14.98 16.19 -14.07
CA TYR A 269 -15.09 16.03 -12.62
C TYR A 269 -16.12 14.98 -12.23
N LEU A 270 -17.27 14.92 -12.90
CA LEU A 270 -18.26 13.86 -12.72
C LEU A 270 -17.63 12.47 -12.85
N LYS A 271 -16.88 12.25 -13.93
CA LYS A 271 -16.18 10.96 -14.14
C LYS A 271 -15.21 10.65 -13.00
N ASN A 272 -14.45 11.64 -12.54
CA ASN A 272 -13.49 11.45 -11.45
C ASN A 272 -14.16 11.12 -10.12
N PHE A 273 -15.25 11.82 -9.76
CA PHE A 273 -16.02 11.53 -8.54
C PHE A 273 -16.74 10.17 -8.62
N THR A 274 -17.29 9.81 -9.78
CA THR A 274 -17.87 8.47 -9.96
C THR A 274 -16.82 7.37 -9.77
N ASN A 275 -15.63 7.53 -10.34
CA ASN A 275 -14.53 6.58 -10.14
C ASN A 275 -14.08 6.51 -8.67
N GLN A 276 -14.09 7.62 -7.93
CA GLN A 276 -13.78 7.63 -6.50
C GLN A 276 -14.85 6.88 -5.70
N LEU A 277 -16.13 7.12 -5.98
CA LEU A 277 -17.24 6.41 -5.35
C LEU A 277 -17.14 4.90 -5.62
N GLU A 278 -16.90 4.48 -6.86
CA GLU A 278 -16.76 3.06 -7.21
C GLU A 278 -15.62 2.38 -6.44
N LYS A 279 -14.44 3.02 -6.38
CA LYS A 279 -13.30 2.54 -5.58
C LYS A 279 -13.66 2.46 -4.09
N PHE A 280 -14.37 3.46 -3.59
CA PHE A 280 -14.78 3.53 -2.18
C PHE A 280 -15.80 2.44 -1.83
N GLU A 281 -16.76 2.15 -2.71
CA GLU A 281 -17.77 1.12 -2.48
C GLU A 281 -17.17 -0.30 -2.52
N GLN A 282 -16.13 -0.54 -3.33
CA GLN A 282 -15.45 -1.84 -3.43
C GLN A 282 -14.69 -2.26 -2.15
N ILE A 283 -14.23 -1.31 -1.34
CA ILE A 283 -13.47 -1.63 -0.13
C ILE A 283 -14.42 -1.99 1.01
N GLU A 284 -14.33 -3.20 1.55
CA GLU A 284 -15.10 -3.58 2.73
C GLU A 284 -14.64 -2.79 3.96
N ALA A 285 -15.61 -2.19 4.67
CA ALA A 285 -15.32 -1.50 5.93
C ALA A 285 -15.44 -2.47 7.10
N PRO A 286 -14.53 -2.40 8.09
CA PRO A 286 -14.74 -3.04 9.38
C PRO A 286 -16.12 -2.67 9.94
N LYS A 287 -16.71 -3.57 10.73
CA LYS A 287 -18.09 -3.43 11.22
C LYS A 287 -18.33 -2.09 11.91
N GLU A 288 -17.32 -1.61 12.64
CA GLU A 288 -17.32 -0.36 13.38
C GLU A 288 -17.42 0.86 12.46
N PHE A 289 -16.80 0.81 11.27
CA PHE A 289 -16.80 1.90 10.30
C PHE A 289 -17.96 1.85 9.30
N LYS A 290 -18.92 0.92 9.43
CA LYS A 290 -20.10 0.89 8.55
C LYS A 290 -20.85 2.23 8.47
N PRO A 291 -21.11 2.94 9.59
CA PRO A 291 -21.73 4.27 9.52
C PRO A 291 -20.86 5.29 8.77
N THR A 292 -19.55 5.31 9.03
CA THR A 292 -18.59 6.15 8.30
C THR A 292 -18.63 5.89 6.80
N LYS A 293 -18.60 4.63 6.38
CA LYS A 293 -18.67 4.24 4.96
C LYS A 293 -20.00 4.68 4.34
N ALA A 294 -21.11 4.45 5.02
CA ALA A 294 -22.44 4.80 4.52
C ALA A 294 -22.56 6.32 4.28
N ASN A 295 -22.19 7.12 5.28
CA ASN A 295 -22.25 8.58 5.20
C ASN A 295 -21.31 9.12 4.11
N MET A 296 -20.06 8.66 4.04
CA MET A 296 -19.14 9.11 3.00
C MET A 296 -19.59 8.69 1.58
N SER A 297 -20.21 7.52 1.44
CA SER A 297 -20.79 7.10 0.16
C SER A 297 -21.97 7.99 -0.24
N ASN A 298 -22.80 8.40 0.72
CA ASN A 298 -23.90 9.33 0.48
C ASN A 298 -23.39 10.72 0.08
N SER A 299 -22.32 11.20 0.72
CA SER A 299 -21.63 12.43 0.35
C SER A 299 -21.24 12.41 -1.13
N PHE A 300 -20.46 11.42 -1.56
CA PHE A 300 -20.10 11.26 -2.98
C PHE A 300 -21.31 11.22 -3.92
N LYS A 301 -22.36 10.47 -3.56
CA LYS A 301 -23.58 10.37 -4.38
C LYS A 301 -24.27 11.73 -4.53
N ASN A 302 -24.34 12.50 -3.45
CA ASN A 302 -24.94 13.82 -3.43
C ASN A 302 -24.09 14.84 -4.20
N GLU A 303 -22.75 14.82 -4.09
CA GLU A 303 -21.87 15.67 -4.89
C GLU A 303 -21.96 15.36 -6.39
N ILE A 304 -21.94 14.07 -6.76
CA ILE A 304 -22.15 13.62 -8.15
C ILE A 304 -23.51 14.13 -8.66
N LYS A 305 -24.57 14.01 -7.86
CA LYS A 305 -25.91 14.47 -8.25
C LYS A 305 -25.97 15.98 -8.43
N SER A 306 -25.30 16.73 -7.54
CA SER A 306 -25.14 18.18 -7.66
C SER A 306 -24.51 18.54 -9.01
N TYR A 307 -23.38 17.92 -9.36
CA TYR A 307 -22.68 18.23 -10.60
C TYR A 307 -23.45 17.84 -11.86
N GLN A 308 -24.23 16.75 -11.83
CA GLN A 308 -25.15 16.41 -12.93
C GLN A 308 -26.18 17.52 -13.16
N LEU A 309 -26.80 18.01 -12.08
CA LEU A 309 -27.83 19.05 -12.17
C LEU A 309 -27.23 20.41 -12.56
N PHE A 310 -26.04 20.74 -12.06
CA PHE A 310 -25.33 21.95 -12.45
C PHE A 310 -24.94 21.91 -13.93
N LYS A 311 -24.43 20.78 -14.42
CA LYS A 311 -24.16 20.59 -15.85
C LYS A 311 -25.40 20.82 -16.70
N ASP A 312 -26.52 20.25 -16.29
CA ASP A 312 -27.79 20.43 -16.99
C ASP A 312 -28.26 21.88 -16.99
N TYR A 313 -28.04 22.61 -15.88
CA TYR A 313 -28.27 24.05 -15.81
C TYR A 313 -27.43 24.78 -16.87
N LEU A 314 -26.13 24.53 -16.94
CA LEU A 314 -25.24 25.17 -17.91
C LEU A 314 -25.70 24.98 -19.36
N LEU A 315 -26.28 23.82 -19.67
CA LEU A 315 -26.74 23.47 -21.02
C LEU A 315 -28.13 24.05 -21.36
N THR A 316 -28.99 24.27 -20.35
CA THR A 316 -30.40 24.60 -20.56
C THR A 316 -30.82 25.99 -20.09
N GLY A 317 -30.01 26.63 -19.23
CA GLY A 317 -30.38 27.86 -18.53
C GLY A 317 -31.49 27.66 -17.48
N ASN A 318 -31.82 26.42 -17.11
CA ASN A 318 -32.89 26.14 -16.14
C ASN A 318 -32.42 26.38 -14.70
N GLU A 319 -32.75 27.55 -14.14
CA GLU A 319 -32.36 27.97 -12.80
C GLU A 319 -32.85 27.03 -11.68
N THR A 320 -33.97 26.32 -11.87
CA THR A 320 -34.41 25.32 -10.88
C THR A 320 -33.41 24.18 -10.74
N LYS A 321 -32.73 23.77 -11.83
CA LYS A 321 -31.68 22.75 -11.75
C LYS A 321 -30.46 23.26 -10.97
N ASN A 322 -30.13 24.54 -11.11
CA ASN A 322 -29.05 25.18 -10.36
C ASN A 322 -29.37 25.21 -8.85
N GLN A 323 -30.60 25.58 -8.48
CA GLN A 323 -31.06 25.55 -7.08
C GLN A 323 -30.95 24.16 -6.48
N ILE A 324 -31.51 23.14 -7.16
CA ILE A 324 -31.46 21.76 -6.67
C ILE A 324 -30.00 21.25 -6.63
N SER A 325 -29.15 21.66 -7.57
CA SER A 325 -27.72 21.31 -7.51
C SER A 325 -27.05 21.82 -6.24
N THR A 326 -27.40 23.03 -5.79
CA THR A 326 -26.88 23.60 -4.56
C THR A 326 -27.37 22.83 -3.34
N GLU A 327 -28.64 22.43 -3.31
CA GLU A 327 -29.19 21.61 -2.22
C GLU A 327 -28.47 20.26 -2.08
N PHE A 328 -28.20 19.58 -3.20
CA PHE A 328 -27.42 18.34 -3.19
C PHE A 328 -25.98 18.55 -2.72
N LEU A 329 -25.34 19.66 -3.08
CA LEU A 329 -24.01 19.98 -2.59
C LEU A 329 -24.02 20.23 -1.07
N SER A 330 -25.03 20.92 -0.55
CA SER A 330 -25.18 21.10 0.90
C SER A 330 -25.36 19.77 1.63
N ARG A 331 -26.23 18.88 1.12
CA ARG A 331 -26.40 17.53 1.70
C ARG A 331 -25.11 16.71 1.65
N SER A 332 -24.33 16.85 0.57
CA SER A 332 -23.03 16.20 0.46
C SER A 332 -22.09 16.58 1.61
N LEU A 333 -22.07 17.86 1.98
CA LEU A 333 -21.26 18.36 3.09
C LEU A 333 -21.79 17.88 4.45
N GLU A 334 -23.11 17.80 4.63
CA GLU A 334 -23.74 17.24 5.83
C GLU A 334 -23.35 15.77 6.02
N ASP A 335 -23.46 14.96 4.96
CA ASP A 335 -23.06 13.56 4.95
C ASP A 335 -21.56 13.38 5.22
N GLU A 336 -20.72 14.24 4.66
CA GLU A 336 -19.26 14.23 4.90
C GLU A 336 -18.96 14.50 6.39
N LEU A 337 -19.60 15.50 6.98
CA LEU A 337 -19.46 15.81 8.40
C LEU A 337 -19.89 14.64 9.28
N ASP A 338 -21.00 13.99 8.96
CA ASP A 338 -21.49 12.82 9.70
C ASP A 338 -20.60 11.59 9.52
N ALA A 339 -19.93 11.45 8.37
CA ALA A 339 -18.90 10.44 8.17
C ALA A 339 -17.69 10.68 9.09
N PHE A 340 -17.20 11.92 9.17
CA PHE A 340 -16.09 12.28 10.05
C PHE A 340 -16.43 12.17 11.53
N ARG A 341 -17.66 12.51 11.94
CA ARG A 341 -18.15 12.27 13.31
C ARG A 341 -18.13 10.80 13.66
N SER A 342 -18.73 9.97 12.80
CA SER A 342 -18.77 8.51 12.98
C SER A 342 -17.36 7.92 13.03
N TYR A 343 -16.47 8.40 12.17
CA TYR A 343 -15.07 7.97 12.14
C TYR A 343 -14.37 8.27 13.46
N LYS A 344 -14.51 9.51 13.95
CA LYS A 344 -13.93 9.96 15.21
C LYS A 344 -14.45 9.15 16.41
N ASP A 345 -15.73 8.81 16.42
CA ASP A 345 -16.34 8.03 17.49
C ASP A 345 -15.78 6.60 17.55
N VAL A 346 -15.59 5.96 16.40
CA VAL A 346 -14.94 4.65 16.32
C VAL A 346 -13.53 4.70 16.86
N VAL A 347 -12.71 5.65 16.37
CA VAL A 347 -11.32 5.80 16.78
C VAL A 347 -11.22 6.04 18.29
N ASN A 348 -12.01 6.96 18.84
CA ASN A 348 -11.99 7.26 20.28
C ASN A 348 -12.38 6.05 21.14
N ARG A 349 -13.43 5.32 20.75
CA ARG A 349 -13.87 4.12 21.47
C ARG A 349 -12.81 3.03 21.46
N THR A 350 -12.19 2.78 20.31
CA THR A 350 -11.11 1.80 20.17
C THR A 350 -9.92 2.14 21.07
N PHE A 351 -9.56 3.43 21.18
CA PHE A 351 -8.52 3.86 22.11
C PHE A 351 -8.92 3.64 23.58
N SER A 352 -10.14 3.98 24.00
CA SER A 352 -10.60 3.77 25.38
C SER A 352 -10.63 2.29 25.77
N GLU A 353 -11.17 1.42 24.90
CA GLU A 353 -11.25 -0.02 25.15
C GLU A 353 -9.86 -0.68 25.21
N SER A 354 -8.89 -0.18 24.43
CA SER A 354 -7.51 -0.68 24.47
C SER A 354 -6.80 -0.39 25.81
N ILE A 355 -7.07 0.77 26.42
CA ILE A 355 -6.50 1.17 27.72
C ILE A 355 -7.11 0.35 28.86
N ASP A 356 -8.44 0.14 28.84
CA ASP A 356 -9.14 -0.63 29.88
C ASP A 356 -8.78 -2.13 29.81
N GLY A 357 -8.62 -2.68 28.60
CA GLY A 357 -8.15 -4.05 28.37
C GLY A 357 -6.72 -4.31 28.86
N LEU A 358 -5.82 -3.33 28.70
CA LEU A 358 -4.46 -3.39 29.25
C LEU A 358 -4.45 -3.31 30.80
N SER A 359 -5.32 -2.50 31.40
CA SER A 359 -5.40 -2.37 32.87
C SER A 359 -5.89 -3.67 33.54
N SER A 360 -6.85 -4.36 32.93
CA SER A 360 -7.43 -5.61 33.43
C SER A 360 -6.49 -6.81 33.23
N SER A 361 -5.70 -6.83 32.15
CA SER A 361 -4.61 -7.79 31.93
C SER A 361 -3.49 -7.67 32.97
N ILE A 362 -3.19 -6.46 33.44
CA ILE A 362 -2.12 -6.22 34.43
C ILE A 362 -2.61 -6.51 35.87
N MET A 363 -3.90 -6.28 36.18
CA MET A 363 -4.47 -6.60 37.49
C MET A 363 -4.87 -8.08 37.68
N GLY A 364 -4.92 -8.88 36.61
CA GLY A 364 -5.28 -10.30 36.65
C GLY A 364 -4.15 -11.26 37.10
N ALA A 365 -2.89 -10.79 37.14
CA ALA A 365 -1.77 -11.60 37.61
C ALA A 365 -1.63 -11.52 39.14
N LYS A 366 -2.50 -12.20 39.88
CA LYS A 366 -2.21 -12.50 41.29
C LYS A 366 -1.03 -13.46 41.36
N PRO A 367 0.05 -13.15 42.10
CA PRO A 367 1.11 -14.12 42.35
C PRO A 367 0.54 -15.22 43.24
N SER A 368 0.38 -16.42 42.68
CA SER A 368 0.17 -17.62 43.48
C SER A 368 1.49 -17.98 44.16
N TYR A 369 1.69 -17.47 45.37
CA TYR A 369 2.67 -18.02 46.29
C TYR A 369 2.09 -19.29 46.91
N LEU A 370 2.65 -20.43 46.51
CA LEU A 370 2.89 -21.58 47.39
C LEU A 370 4.23 -22.18 47.01
#